data_AF-A0A1C5LVP1-F1
#
_entry.id   AF-A0A1C5LVP1-F1
#
_cell.length_a   1.000
_cell.length_b   1.000
_cell.length_c   1.000
_cell.angle_alpha   90.00
_cell.angle_beta   90.00
_cell.angle_gamma   90.00
#
_symmetry.space_group_name_H-M   'P 1'
#
loop_
_entity.id
_entity.type
_entity.pdbx_description
1 polymer ?
#
loop_
_entity_poly.entity_id
_entity_poly.type
_entity_poly.pdbx_seq_one_letter_code
_entity_poly.pdbx_strand_id
1 'polypeptide(L)' 'MRKVKLFLTSHIEIRIHVSEEMERDYAECQRMMKCGEDYDCDSCSWANVSIYGTGACELKGLKEQLGGISGEIDRKER' A
#
# COMPACT_ATOMS: atom_id res chain seq x y z
N MET A 1 4.18 10.95 -8.29
CA MET A 1 4.22 9.49 -8.44
C MET A 1 5.26 8.89 -7.51
N ARG A 2 4.78 8.17 -6.49
CA ARG A 2 5.63 7.50 -5.49
C ARG A 2 5.99 6.10 -5.99
N LYS A 3 7.09 5.53 -5.48
CA LYS A 3 7.52 4.16 -5.78
C LYS A 3 7.62 3.37 -4.50
N VAL A 4 6.92 2.25 -4.44
CA VAL A 4 6.94 1.32 -3.30
C VAL A 4 7.76 0.10 -3.69
N LYS A 5 8.66 -0.34 -2.80
CA LYS A 5 9.51 -1.52 -2.99
C LYS A 5 9.12 -2.62 -2.01
N LEU A 6 8.63 -3.75 -2.50
CA LEU A 6 8.28 -4.90 -1.68
C LEU A 6 9.30 -6.01 -1.92
N PHE A 7 9.89 -6.52 -0.84
CA PHE A 7 10.77 -7.67 -0.90
C PHE A 7 10.00 -8.91 -0.44
N LEU A 8 9.73 -9.82 -1.38
CA LEU A 8 9.03 -11.07 -1.08
C LEU A 8 9.99 -12.09 -0.46
N THR A 9 11.22 -12.06 -0.94
CA THR A 9 12.38 -12.80 -0.42
C THR A 9 13.61 -11.91 -0.57
N SER A 10 14.78 -12.36 -0.09
CA SER A 10 16.04 -11.63 -0.29
C SER A 10 16.43 -11.43 -1.76
N HIS A 11 15.86 -12.20 -2.68
CA HIS A 11 16.22 -12.19 -4.11
C HIS A 11 15.13 -11.59 -5.00
N ILE A 12 13.93 -11.34 -4.47
CA ILE A 12 12.78 -10.90 -5.27
C ILE A 12 12.28 -9.56 -4.74
N GLU A 13 12.42 -8.53 -5.58
CA GLU A 13 11.89 -7.19 -5.36
C GLU A 13 10.75 -6.91 -6.35
N ILE A 14 9.61 -6.46 -5.84
CA ILE A 14 8.50 -5.89 -6.62
C ILE A 14 8.52 -4.38 -6.46
N ARG A 15 8.47 -3.66 -7.57
CA ARG A 15 8.34 -2.20 -7.60
C ARG A 15 6.96 -1.82 -8.08
N ILE A 16 6.21 -1.12 -7.24
CA ILE A 16 4.89 -0.60 -7.57
C ILE A 16 5.02 0.90 -7.78
N HIS A 17 4.57 1.38 -8.94
CA HIS A 17 4.45 2.80 -9.21
C HIS A 17 3.06 3.25 -8.75
N VAL A 18 3.04 4.21 -7.83
CA VAL A 18 1.82 4.66 -7.16
C VAL A 18 1.45 6.05 -7.68
N SER A 19 0.23 6.16 -8.21
CA SER A 19 -0.36 7.44 -8.62
C SER A 19 -0.93 8.20 -7.42
N GLU A 20 -1.26 9.48 -7.60
CA GLU A 20 -1.90 10.28 -6.55
C GLU A 20 -3.30 9.77 -6.20
N GLU A 21 -4.01 9.18 -7.16
CA GLU A 21 -5.29 8.50 -6.95
C GLU A 21 -5.11 7.29 -6.04
N MET A 22 -4.12 6.44 -6.33
CA MET A 22 -3.80 5.27 -5.50
C MET A 22 -3.41 5.66 -4.08
N GLU A 23 -2.70 6.77 -3.87
CA GLU A 23 -2.39 7.24 -2.52
C GLU A 23 -3.64 7.66 -1.75
N ARG A 24 -4.59 8.37 -2.40
CA ARG A 24 -5.86 8.77 -1.79
C ARG A 24 -6.72 7.56 -1.44
N ASP A 25 -6.90 6.64 -2.37
CA ASP A 25 -7.71 5.44 -2.15
C ASP A 25 -7.12 4.56 -1.06
N TYR A 26 -5.79 4.47 -0.97
CA TYR A 26 -5.11 3.75 0.10
C TYR A 26 -5.40 4.37 1.47
N ALA A 27 -5.33 5.70 1.58
CA ALA A 27 -5.63 6.41 2.81
C ALA A 27 -7.09 6.23 3.24
N GLU A 28 -8.01 6.24 2.28
CA GLU A 28 -9.44 6.00 2.50
C GLU A 28 -9.71 4.56 2.97
N CYS A 29 -9.11 3.56 2.31
CA CYS A 29 -9.16 2.15 2.75
C CYS A 29 -8.69 1.99 4.20
N GLN A 30 -7.55 2.59 4.55
CA GLN A 30 -7.02 2.53 5.93
C GLN A 30 -7.92 3.24 6.94
N ARG A 31 -8.65 4.29 6.53
CA ARG A 31 -9.62 4.99 7.38
C ARG A 31 -10.85 4.11 7.64
N MET A 32 -11.41 3.50 6.60
CA MET A 32 -12.62 2.67 6.71
C MET A 32 -12.36 1.38 7.50
N MET A 33 -11.22 0.73 7.26
CA MET A 33 -10.78 -0.42 8.07
C MET A 33 -10.67 -0.10 9.56
N LYS A 34 -10.31 1.14 9.93
CA LYS A 34 -10.28 1.58 11.34
C LYS A 34 -11.68 1.88 11.90
N CYS A 35 -12.60 2.33 11.05
CA CYS A 35 -13.97 2.62 11.44
C CYS A 35 -14.86 1.36 11.50
N GLY A 36 -14.38 0.21 11.01
CA GLY A 36 -15.15 -1.04 10.98
C GLY A 36 -16.29 -0.98 9.96
N GLU A 37 -16.19 -0.10 8.97
CA GLU A 37 -17.15 0.00 7.86
C GLU A 37 -16.72 -0.97 6.75
N ASP A 38 -17.70 -1.65 6.14
CA ASP A 38 -17.50 -2.46 4.95
C ASP A 38 -17.21 -1.53 3.77
N TYR A 39 -15.93 -1.40 3.41
CA TYR A 39 -15.52 -0.65 2.23
C TYR A 39 -15.36 -1.58 1.03
N ASP A 40 -16.02 -1.21 -0.06
CA ASP A 40 -15.97 -1.95 -1.31
C ASP A 40 -14.62 -1.70 -2.03
N CYS A 41 -13.66 -2.59 -1.77
CA CYS A 41 -12.37 -2.57 -2.44
C CYS A 41 -12.44 -2.97 -3.92
N ASP A 42 -13.57 -3.45 -4.46
CA ASP A 42 -13.68 -3.81 -5.88
C ASP A 42 -13.63 -2.55 -6.79
N SER A 43 -13.97 -1.39 -6.24
CA SER A 43 -13.90 -0.09 -6.92
C SER A 43 -12.59 0.68 -6.69
N CYS A 44 -11.74 0.20 -5.79
CA CYS A 44 -10.50 0.84 -5.41
C CYS A 44 -9.47 0.78 -6.56
N SER A 45 -8.66 1.82 -6.74
CA SER A 45 -7.55 1.77 -7.72
C SER A 45 -6.51 0.67 -7.43
N TRP A 46 -6.57 0.05 -6.24
CA TRP A 46 -5.78 -1.12 -5.86
C TRP A 46 -6.46 -2.47 -6.13
N ALA A 47 -7.72 -2.51 -6.59
CA ALA A 47 -8.53 -3.73 -6.76
C ALA A 47 -7.81 -4.81 -7.58
N ASN A 48 -7.11 -4.40 -8.64
CA ASN A 48 -6.40 -5.32 -9.54
C ASN A 48 -4.93 -5.57 -9.15
N VAL A 49 -4.49 -5.05 -8.00
CA VAL A 49 -3.14 -5.26 -7.48
C VAL A 49 -3.23 -6.27 -6.33
N SER A 50 -3.13 -7.55 -6.66
CA SER A 50 -2.99 -8.63 -5.68
C SER A 50 -1.59 -9.25 -5.76
N ILE A 51 -1.00 -9.50 -4.59
CA ILE A 51 0.30 -10.13 -4.47
C ILE A 51 0.13 -11.33 -3.54
N TYR A 52 0.45 -12.54 -4.01
CA TYR A 52 0.20 -13.79 -3.29
C TYR A 52 -1.26 -14.03 -2.87
N GLY A 53 -2.22 -13.53 -3.64
CA GLY A 53 -3.64 -13.65 -3.30
C GLY A 53 -4.10 -12.72 -2.17
N THR A 54 -3.21 -11.84 -1.68
CA THR A 54 -3.55 -10.77 -0.74
C THR A 54 -3.69 -9.46 -1.50
N GLY A 55 -4.77 -8.73 -1.24
CA GLY A 55 -4.97 -7.39 -1.82
C GLY A 55 -3.87 -6.43 -1.36
N ALA A 56 -3.38 -5.57 -2.25
CA ALA A 56 -2.27 -4.67 -1.93
C ALA A 56 -2.53 -3.79 -0.69
N CYS A 57 -3.77 -3.37 -0.47
CA CYS A 57 -4.17 -2.56 0.69
C CYS A 57 -3.93 -3.23 2.06
N GLU A 58 -3.79 -4.56 2.09
CA GLU A 58 -3.55 -5.36 3.30
C GLU A 58 -2.06 -5.67 3.54
N LEU A 59 -1.20 -5.40 2.54
CA LEU A 59 0.22 -5.70 2.63
C LEU A 59 0.91 -4.75 3.61
N LYS A 60 1.46 -5.31 4.70
CA LYS A 60 2.19 -4.55 5.73
C LYS A 60 3.32 -3.69 5.16
N GLY A 61 4.09 -4.22 4.21
CA GLY A 61 5.19 -3.48 3.57
C GLY A 61 4.71 -2.28 2.74
N LEU A 62 3.46 -2.32 2.25
CA LEU A 62 2.81 -1.19 1.58
C LEU A 62 2.36 -0.14 2.61
N LYS A 63 1.82 -0.58 3.76
CA LYS A 63 1.41 0.29 4.87
C LYS A 63 2.54 1.11 5.47
N GLU A 64 3.69 0.47 5.68
CA GLU A 64 4.88 1.16 6.16
C GLU A 64 5.32 2.22 5.16
N GLN A 65 5.38 1.86 3.87
CA GLN A 65 5.87 2.74 2.82
C GLN A 65 4.90 3.79 2.32
N LEU A 66 3.59 3.62 2.49
CA LEU A 66 2.57 4.61 2.16
C LEU A 66 2.20 5.50 3.35
N GLY A 67 2.65 5.14 4.56
CA GLY A 67 2.45 5.94 5.75
C GLY A 67 1.04 5.76 6.32
N GLY A 68 0.70 4.54 6.71
CA GLY A 68 -0.46 4.32 7.57
C GLY A 68 -0.25 5.00 8.92
N ILE A 69 -0.54 6.30 9.02
CA ILE A 69 -0.39 7.18 10.20
C ILE A 69 0.61 6.65 11.23
N SER A 70 1.89 6.67 10.90
CA SER A 70 2.93 7.14 11.81
C SER A 70 4.09 7.62 10.95
N GLY A 71 4.58 8.81 11.26
CA GLY A 71 5.76 9.35 10.62
C GLY A 71 6.97 8.42 10.76
N GLU A 72 7.97 8.73 9.95
CA GLU A 72 9.30 8.11 9.92
C GLU A 72 9.39 6.77 9.18
N ILE A 73 9.74 6.88 7.90
CA ILE A 73 10.91 6.13 7.45
C ILE A 73 11.84 7.10 6.74
N ASP A 74 12.75 7.67 7.52
CA ASP A 74 14.06 8.06 7.05
C ASP A 74 14.72 6.80 6.47
N ARG A 75 15.00 6.82 5.17
CA ARG A 75 16.01 5.93 4.61
C ARG A 75 16.93 6.77 3.74
N LYS A 76 17.99 7.26 4.40
CA LYS A 76 19.27 7.65 3.79
C LYS A 76 19.65 6.73 2.63
N GLU A 77 19.84 7.38 1.49
CA GLU A 77 20.53 6.87 0.32
C GLU A 77 22.00 6.63 0.69
N ARG A 78 22.54 5.45 0.36
CA ARG A 78 23.98 5.19 0.28
C ARG A 78 24.26 4.30 -0.91
#